data_AF-X0KXB8-F1
#
_entry.id   AF-X0KXB8-F1
#
_cell.length_a   1.000
_cell.length_b   1.000
_cell.length_c   1.000
_cell.angle_alpha   90.00
_cell.angle_beta   90.00
_cell.angle_gamma   90.00
#
_symmetry.space_group_name_H-M   'P 1'
#
loop_
_entity.id
_entity.type
_entity.pdbx_description
1 polymer ?
#
loop_
_entity_poly.entity_id
_entity_poly.type
_entity_poly.pdbx_seq_one_letter_code
_entity_poly.pdbx_strand_id
1 'polypeptide(L)'
;MKGNQTPRYDLESSVEYMNDGSSLDRGYEDPPDWPEPLEINGFVPRRRNLHFKSLGASTLPRLRVIQFRRKMRRTFCVLIIGYLSMTGLFHILGNTLHHYFPDEMDLIVHPWIDSAAATIGVGHWLSDSTMTAQPVRCHSHNDYLRNVPLLEAISAGCPSVEADVWNEDDDLYVAHRHFQLEANHTLESLYINPLLGIFDRQRDTFSCGREMPCHSPSTVNEPLAGVFESDPDRPLVVLIDFKTEGNATWEKLQRQLEPLRRRNLLTHFNGTAIVPGPVVIVGTGNTPFDKITENNTYRDVFYDAPLDLLADTSQIWPNPNRAQAESSHMPDNCIEQGVLPSSIERRQVRTYNVEESKVSDKYNSHNSYYASAHFKKAVGHVWGSRLSQEQLQRIRAQIHGAHRLGLKARYFSVPAWPVGLRNHIWHILTREGVDVLSVDDLRQATTWDWRKKKGLFF
;
A
#
# COMPACT_ATOMS: atom_id res chain seq x y z
N MET A 1 -56.13 18.40 18.24
CA MET A 1 -56.94 17.42 18.99
C MET A 1 -56.45 16.01 18.64
N LYS A 2 -56.70 15.01 19.53
CA LYS A 2 -56.62 13.52 19.41
C LYS A 2 -56.30 12.95 18.00
N GLY A 3 -55.43 11.95 17.80
CA GLY A 3 -55.26 10.66 18.52
C GLY A 3 -55.83 9.53 17.61
N ASN A 4 -55.31 8.31 17.43
CA ASN A 4 -54.41 7.41 18.21
C ASN A 4 -53.43 6.69 17.24
N GLN A 5 -52.18 6.32 17.57
CA GLN A 5 -51.60 5.37 18.55
C GLN A 5 -51.39 3.92 18.04
N THR A 6 -50.32 3.30 18.54
CA THR A 6 -49.61 2.09 18.05
C THR A 6 -50.18 0.76 18.59
N PRO A 7 -49.52 -0.38 18.32
CA PRO A 7 -48.66 -0.94 19.38
C PRO A 7 -47.21 -1.23 18.95
N ARG A 8 -46.40 -1.59 19.95
CA ARG A 8 -44.93 -1.72 19.96
C ARG A 8 -44.57 -2.87 20.89
N TYR A 9 -43.49 -3.60 20.61
CA TYR A 9 -42.97 -4.64 21.50
C TYR A 9 -41.50 -4.39 21.81
N ASP A 10 -41.24 -3.91 23.02
CA ASP A 10 -39.95 -4.02 23.71
C ASP A 10 -40.08 -5.12 24.78
N LEU A 11 -38.98 -5.81 25.11
CA LEU A 11 -38.94 -6.70 26.28
C LEU A 11 -37.56 -6.63 26.93
N GLU A 12 -37.49 -6.01 28.10
CA GLU A 12 -36.30 -5.90 28.95
C GLU A 12 -36.71 -6.25 30.39
N SER A 13 -36.09 -7.28 30.98
CA SER A 13 -36.10 -7.64 32.41
C SER A 13 -35.17 -8.86 32.59
N SER A 14 -34.15 -8.97 33.46
CA SER A 14 -33.69 -8.32 34.70
C SER A 14 -33.98 -9.11 35.99
N VAL A 15 -32.89 -9.61 36.62
CA VAL A 15 -32.78 -9.92 38.08
C VAL A 15 -33.59 -11.19 38.51
N GLU A 16 -33.26 -12.03 39.52
CA GLU A 16 -32.34 -11.95 40.69
C GLU A 16 -31.58 -13.28 40.99
N TYR A 17 -31.11 -13.45 42.24
CA TYR A 17 -30.20 -14.49 42.77
C TYR A 17 -30.88 -15.49 43.74
N MET A 18 -30.12 -16.53 44.12
CA MET A 18 -30.19 -17.35 45.36
C MET A 18 -31.28 -18.44 45.55
N ASN A 19 -30.82 -19.69 45.47
CA ASN A 19 -30.60 -20.61 46.62
C ASN A 19 -31.77 -20.90 47.61
N ASP A 20 -32.33 -22.12 47.54
CA ASP A 20 -32.41 -23.09 48.67
C ASP A 20 -33.14 -24.39 48.23
N GLY A 21 -33.04 -25.46 49.03
CA GLY A 21 -33.87 -26.67 48.90
C GLY A 21 -33.11 -28.00 48.96
N SER A 22 -33.26 -28.75 50.06
CA SER A 22 -32.58 -30.03 50.31
C SER A 22 -33.51 -31.17 50.71
N SER A 23 -33.06 -32.41 50.49
CA SER A 23 -33.57 -33.66 51.12
C SER A 23 -32.47 -34.74 50.97
N LEU A 24 -31.91 -35.35 52.02
CA LEU A 24 -32.49 -36.27 53.05
C LEU A 24 -32.91 -37.62 52.43
N ASP A 25 -32.62 -38.80 53.00
CA ASP A 25 -32.08 -39.26 54.32
C ASP A 25 -31.28 -40.60 54.08
N ARG A 26 -30.66 -41.43 54.95
CA ARG A 26 -30.49 -41.69 56.41
C ARG A 26 -29.28 -42.66 56.56
N GLY A 27 -28.58 -42.94 57.69
CA GLY A 27 -28.54 -42.46 59.08
C GLY A 27 -28.30 -43.61 60.10
N TYR A 28 -27.39 -43.45 61.09
CA TYR A 28 -27.01 -44.41 62.17
C TYR A 28 -26.29 -45.72 61.71
N GLU A 29 -25.66 -46.61 62.50
CA GLU A 29 -25.44 -46.89 63.97
C GLU A 29 -24.16 -47.82 64.06
N ASP A 30 -23.32 -48.03 65.09
CA ASP A 30 -22.86 -47.31 66.32
C ASP A 30 -21.55 -48.00 66.91
N PRO A 31 -20.95 -47.59 68.07
CA PRO A 31 -19.58 -47.98 68.55
C PRO A 31 -19.59 -49.01 69.74
N PRO A 32 -18.56 -49.22 70.63
CA PRO A 32 -17.15 -48.73 70.76
C PRO A 32 -16.07 -49.88 70.89
N ASP A 33 -14.75 -49.69 71.10
CA ASP A 33 -14.06 -49.19 72.33
C ASP A 33 -12.49 -49.06 72.19
N TRP A 34 -11.82 -48.61 73.26
CA TRP A 34 -10.39 -48.21 73.44
C TRP A 34 -9.38 -49.42 73.64
N PRO A 35 -8.02 -49.26 73.79
CA PRO A 35 -7.25 -48.06 74.19
C PRO A 35 -5.81 -47.79 73.62
N GLU A 36 -5.27 -46.62 73.98
CA GLU A 36 -3.83 -46.22 74.05
C GLU A 36 -3.17 -46.69 75.40
N PRO A 37 -1.91 -46.39 75.85
CA PRO A 37 -0.99 -45.27 75.50
C PRO A 37 0.56 -45.52 75.60
N LEU A 38 1.32 -44.40 75.56
CA LEU A 38 2.64 -44.09 76.17
C LEU A 38 3.96 -44.08 75.34
N GLU A 39 4.84 -43.15 75.75
CA GLU A 39 6.17 -42.81 75.21
C GLU A 39 7.36 -43.31 76.08
N ILE A 40 8.59 -42.93 75.68
CA ILE A 40 9.83 -42.66 76.47
C ILE A 40 11.06 -43.58 76.20
N ASN A 41 12.07 -42.96 75.55
CA ASN A 41 13.55 -43.07 75.66
C ASN A 41 14.25 -44.31 76.29
N GLY A 42 15.29 -44.86 75.61
CA GLY A 42 16.29 -45.77 76.23
C GLY A 42 17.49 -46.21 75.37
N PHE A 43 18.72 -46.03 75.87
CA PHE A 43 20.04 -46.31 75.24
C PHE A 43 20.38 -47.79 74.86
N VAL A 44 20.83 -48.06 73.62
CA VAL A 44 22.22 -48.45 73.18
C VAL A 44 23.09 -49.36 74.12
N PRO A 45 23.94 -50.36 73.67
CA PRO A 45 24.03 -51.19 72.43
C PRO A 45 24.49 -52.69 72.63
N ARG A 46 24.53 -53.52 71.54
CA ARG A 46 25.57 -54.57 71.21
C ARG A 46 25.25 -55.24 69.85
N ARG A 47 26.17 -55.35 68.87
CA ARG A 47 27.14 -56.45 68.58
C ARG A 47 26.51 -57.87 68.58
N ARG A 48 26.72 -58.75 67.59
CA ARG A 48 27.83 -58.84 66.59
C ARG A 48 27.50 -59.72 65.36
N ASN A 49 28.15 -59.42 64.22
CA ASN A 49 28.56 -60.31 63.12
C ASN A 49 27.59 -61.29 62.43
N LEU A 50 27.43 -61.12 61.11
CA LEU A 50 27.95 -62.11 60.13
C LEU A 50 28.36 -61.39 58.84
N HIS A 51 29.46 -61.82 58.20
CA HIS A 51 30.00 -61.20 56.99
C HIS A 51 29.40 -61.80 55.73
N PHE A 52 29.08 -60.95 54.75
CA PHE A 52 29.26 -61.30 53.34
C PHE A 52 30.12 -60.25 52.63
N LYS A 53 30.72 -60.62 51.49
CA LYS A 53 31.89 -59.93 50.94
C LYS A 53 31.52 -58.66 50.15
N SER A 54 32.33 -57.61 50.32
CA SER A 54 32.32 -56.40 49.49
C SER A 54 32.86 -56.69 48.09
N LEU A 55 32.19 -56.17 47.05
CA LEU A 55 32.75 -56.00 45.71
C LEU A 55 32.06 -54.82 44.98
N GLY A 56 32.84 -53.80 44.62
CA GLY A 56 32.57 -52.93 43.47
C GLY A 56 31.43 -51.90 43.53
N ALA A 57 31.60 -50.79 44.27
CA ALA A 57 30.84 -49.57 43.98
C ALA A 57 31.37 -48.86 42.72
N SER A 58 30.50 -48.40 41.83
CA SER A 58 30.90 -47.68 40.59
C SER A 58 30.04 -46.42 40.32
N THR A 59 30.42 -45.31 40.95
CA THR A 59 29.74 -43.99 40.89
C THR A 59 29.97 -43.22 39.57
N LEU A 60 30.23 -43.93 38.45
CA LEU A 60 30.72 -43.36 37.18
C LEU A 60 29.70 -42.98 36.08
N PRO A 61 28.41 -43.42 36.06
CA PRO A 61 27.50 -43.02 34.97
C PRO A 61 27.09 -41.53 35.00
N ARG A 62 26.73 -40.99 36.18
CA ARG A 62 26.01 -39.71 36.28
C ARG A 62 26.83 -38.49 35.82
N LEU A 63 28.13 -38.45 36.10
CA LEU A 63 28.98 -37.31 35.71
C LEU A 63 29.13 -37.17 34.19
N ARG A 64 29.31 -38.29 33.47
CA ARG A 64 29.38 -38.27 31.99
C ARG A 64 28.09 -37.75 31.36
N VAL A 65 26.92 -38.13 31.88
CA VAL A 65 25.61 -37.63 31.39
C VAL A 65 25.45 -36.12 31.64
N ILE A 66 25.88 -35.61 32.79
CA ILE A 66 25.82 -34.17 33.09
C ILE A 66 26.77 -33.37 32.19
N GLN A 67 27.99 -33.87 31.97
CA GLN A 67 28.96 -33.26 31.05
C GLN A 67 28.46 -33.30 29.60
N PHE A 68 27.87 -34.41 29.15
CA PHE A 68 27.27 -34.53 27.83
C PHE A 68 26.11 -33.55 27.63
N ARG A 69 25.17 -33.46 28.58
CA ARG A 69 24.07 -32.48 28.56
C ARG A 69 24.60 -31.03 28.55
N ARG A 70 25.66 -30.72 29.31
CA ARG A 70 26.34 -29.41 29.25
C ARG A 70 27.00 -29.14 27.90
N LYS A 71 27.64 -30.13 27.27
CA LYS A 71 28.23 -30.00 25.92
C LYS A 71 27.14 -29.75 24.87
N MET A 72 26.09 -30.57 24.86
CA MET A 72 24.92 -30.42 23.97
C MET A 72 24.24 -29.06 24.12
N ARG A 73 24.08 -28.54 25.35
CA ARG A 73 23.52 -27.20 25.56
C ARG A 73 24.42 -26.10 25.01
N ARG A 74 25.76 -26.21 25.17
CA ARG A 74 26.70 -25.23 24.60
C ARG A 74 26.69 -25.27 23.07
N THR A 75 26.66 -26.44 22.44
CA THR A 75 26.56 -26.54 20.96
C THR A 75 25.22 -26.01 20.46
N PHE A 76 24.11 -26.29 21.14
CA PHE A 76 22.79 -25.75 20.79
C PHE A 76 22.75 -24.21 20.88
N CYS A 77 23.29 -23.61 21.96
CA CYS A 77 23.39 -22.16 22.06
C CYS A 77 24.29 -21.55 20.97
N VAL A 78 25.41 -22.20 20.62
CA VAL A 78 26.29 -21.74 19.53
C VAL A 78 25.60 -21.83 18.16
N LEU A 79 24.80 -22.87 17.90
CA LEU A 79 24.00 -22.98 16.69
C LEU A 79 22.92 -21.90 16.60
N ILE A 80 22.24 -21.58 17.70
CA ILE A 80 21.27 -20.46 17.76
C ILE A 80 21.97 -19.12 17.51
N ILE A 81 23.11 -18.86 18.16
CA ILE A 81 23.86 -17.62 17.96
C ILE A 81 24.36 -17.52 16.51
N GLY A 82 24.91 -18.60 15.95
CA GLY A 82 25.34 -18.66 14.55
C GLY A 82 24.19 -18.41 13.57
N TYR A 83 23.02 -19.01 13.81
CA TYR A 83 21.81 -18.74 13.02
C TYR A 83 21.38 -17.28 13.11
N LEU A 84 21.28 -16.72 14.32
CA LEU A 84 20.88 -15.32 14.54
C LEU A 84 21.89 -14.32 13.93
N SER A 85 23.19 -14.61 14.01
CA SER A 85 24.24 -13.83 13.34
C SER A 85 24.18 -13.96 11.82
N MET A 86 23.87 -15.14 11.27
CA MET A 86 23.67 -15.32 9.82
C MET A 86 22.42 -14.58 9.33
N THR A 87 21.29 -14.67 10.02
CA THR A 87 20.09 -13.89 9.67
C THR A 87 20.31 -12.39 9.83
N GLY A 88 21.08 -11.97 10.86
CA GLY A 88 21.47 -10.58 11.06
C GLY A 88 22.37 -10.07 9.93
N LEU A 89 23.36 -10.85 9.51
CA LEU A 89 24.23 -10.53 8.38
C LEU A 89 23.45 -10.46 7.07
N PHE A 90 22.53 -11.42 6.83
CA PHE A 90 21.66 -11.42 5.65
C PHE A 90 20.73 -10.20 5.63
N HIS A 91 20.15 -9.82 6.78
CA HIS A 91 19.38 -8.58 6.90
C HIS A 91 20.24 -7.33 6.64
N ILE A 92 21.48 -7.27 7.17
CA ILE A 92 22.38 -6.13 6.92
C ILE A 92 22.73 -6.04 5.43
N LEU A 93 23.11 -7.16 4.79
CA LEU A 93 23.41 -7.20 3.35
C LEU A 93 22.20 -6.82 2.51
N GLY A 94 21.02 -7.38 2.79
CA GLY A 94 19.79 -7.06 2.08
C GLY A 94 19.39 -5.59 2.23
N ASN A 95 19.58 -5.01 3.41
CA ASN A 95 19.25 -3.61 3.67
C ASN A 95 20.29 -2.63 3.09
N THR A 96 21.57 -3.02 2.94
CA THR A 96 22.53 -2.23 2.16
C THR A 96 22.32 -2.39 0.67
N LEU A 97 22.02 -3.59 0.16
CA LEU A 97 21.68 -3.82 -1.24
C LEU A 97 20.45 -2.98 -1.65
N HIS A 98 19.34 -3.06 -0.91
CA HIS A 98 18.15 -2.23 -1.17
C HIS A 98 18.39 -0.72 -0.98
N HIS A 99 19.42 -0.30 -0.24
CA HIS A 99 19.79 1.12 -0.14
C HIS A 99 20.48 1.65 -1.41
N TYR A 100 21.31 0.82 -2.06
CA TYR A 100 22.02 1.16 -3.30
C TYR A 100 21.23 0.83 -4.57
N PHE A 101 20.41 -0.23 -4.52
CA PHE A 101 19.64 -0.79 -5.63
C PHE A 101 18.18 -1.01 -5.17
N PRO A 102 17.38 0.07 -5.02
CA PRO A 102 16.02 -0.06 -4.51
C PRO A 102 15.14 -0.94 -5.41
N ASP A 103 15.29 -0.80 -6.72
CA ASP A 103 14.43 -1.38 -7.75
C ASP A 103 14.93 -2.75 -8.28
N GLU A 104 16.09 -3.24 -7.81
CA GLU A 104 16.66 -4.53 -8.27
C GLU A 104 16.25 -5.72 -7.42
N MET A 105 15.61 -5.48 -6.27
CA MET A 105 15.14 -6.57 -5.41
C MET A 105 13.90 -7.27 -6.01
N ASP A 106 13.12 -6.57 -6.83
CA ASP A 106 11.94 -7.13 -7.52
C ASP A 106 12.34 -8.14 -8.60
N LEU A 107 13.50 -7.94 -9.26
CA LEU A 107 14.12 -8.88 -10.21
C LEU A 107 14.46 -10.25 -9.58
N ILE A 108 14.55 -10.33 -8.25
CA ILE A 108 14.92 -11.57 -7.53
C ILE A 108 13.69 -12.36 -7.09
N VAL A 109 12.52 -11.72 -6.98
CA VAL A 109 11.28 -12.34 -6.45
C VAL A 109 10.41 -12.92 -7.57
N HIS A 110 10.42 -12.31 -8.76
CA HIS A 110 9.48 -12.61 -9.84
C HIS A 110 9.90 -13.58 -10.99
N PRO A 111 11.16 -14.03 -11.19
CA PRO A 111 11.54 -14.79 -12.40
C PRO A 111 11.17 -16.29 -12.35
N TRP A 112 9.93 -16.62 -11.97
CA TRP A 112 9.32 -17.96 -12.07
C TRP A 112 7.80 -17.85 -12.27
N ILE A 113 7.35 -17.41 -13.45
CA ILE A 113 6.23 -17.96 -14.25
C ILE A 113 5.99 -17.01 -15.44
N ASP A 114 6.35 -17.48 -16.62
CA ASP A 114 5.91 -16.94 -17.91
C ASP A 114 5.05 -17.98 -18.63
N SER A 115 4.37 -17.58 -19.70
CA SER A 115 3.54 -18.45 -20.56
C SER A 115 2.26 -19.02 -19.90
N ALA A 116 1.40 -18.15 -19.37
CA ALA A 116 0.01 -18.50 -19.01
C ALA A 116 -1.05 -17.49 -19.50
N ALA A 117 -0.81 -16.18 -19.31
CA ALA A 117 -1.82 -15.16 -19.51
C ALA A 117 -2.28 -14.96 -20.96
N ALA A 118 -1.37 -15.06 -21.93
CA ALA A 118 -1.67 -14.89 -23.35
C ALA A 118 -2.62 -15.97 -23.94
N THR A 119 -2.85 -17.07 -23.22
CA THR A 119 -3.58 -18.25 -23.72
C THR A 119 -4.86 -18.57 -22.95
N ILE A 120 -5.04 -18.00 -21.75
CA ILE A 120 -6.25 -18.22 -20.95
C ILE A 120 -7.36 -17.28 -21.45
N GLY A 121 -8.52 -17.84 -21.75
CA GLY A 121 -9.64 -17.11 -22.36
C GLY A 121 -10.05 -15.88 -21.55
N VAL A 122 -9.67 -14.70 -22.05
CA VAL A 122 -9.92 -13.36 -21.47
C VAL A 122 -11.43 -13.11 -21.23
N GLY A 123 -12.33 -13.94 -21.80
CA GLY A 123 -13.77 -13.96 -21.53
C GLY A 123 -14.13 -13.97 -20.05
N HIS A 124 -13.75 -15.03 -19.32
CA HIS A 124 -14.18 -15.26 -17.94
C HIS A 124 -13.55 -14.29 -16.93
N TRP A 125 -12.33 -13.82 -17.20
CA TRP A 125 -11.67 -12.85 -16.33
C TRP A 125 -12.34 -11.47 -16.37
N LEU A 126 -12.92 -11.07 -17.50
CA LEU A 126 -13.46 -9.71 -17.65
C LEU A 126 -14.88 -9.50 -17.09
N SER A 127 -15.74 -10.53 -17.10
CA SER A 127 -17.08 -10.41 -16.51
C SER A 127 -16.99 -10.13 -15.01
N ASP A 128 -16.32 -11.02 -14.30
CA ASP A 128 -16.38 -11.06 -12.83
C ASP A 128 -15.57 -9.91 -12.23
N SER A 129 -14.43 -9.56 -12.84
CA SER A 129 -13.54 -8.49 -12.35
C SER A 129 -14.13 -7.09 -12.52
N THR A 130 -14.73 -6.76 -13.67
CA THR A 130 -15.28 -5.40 -13.90
C THR A 130 -16.60 -5.15 -13.16
N MET A 131 -17.38 -6.22 -12.93
CA MET A 131 -18.61 -6.20 -12.11
C MET A 131 -18.33 -6.06 -10.61
N THR A 132 -17.35 -6.80 -10.07
CA THR A 132 -17.19 -6.94 -8.60
C THR A 132 -16.10 -6.04 -7.99
N ALA A 133 -15.13 -5.58 -8.77
CA ALA A 133 -14.10 -4.67 -8.26
C ALA A 133 -14.69 -3.30 -7.91
N GLN A 134 -14.29 -2.75 -6.76
CA GLN A 134 -14.63 -1.41 -6.29
C GLN A 134 -13.38 -0.54 -6.40
N PRO A 135 -13.36 0.56 -7.18
CA PRO A 135 -12.15 1.33 -7.39
C PRO A 135 -11.70 2.09 -6.14
N VAL A 136 -10.47 1.83 -5.70
CA VAL A 136 -9.82 2.47 -4.54
C VAL A 136 -8.65 3.37 -4.99
N ARG A 137 -7.99 4.04 -4.03
CA ARG A 137 -6.91 5.01 -4.30
C ARG A 137 -5.55 4.36 -4.56
N CYS A 138 -5.48 3.41 -5.49
CA CYS A 138 -4.23 2.76 -5.89
C CYS A 138 -3.92 2.94 -7.38
N HIS A 139 -2.62 2.93 -7.64
CA HIS A 139 -2.01 2.92 -8.95
C HIS A 139 -1.05 1.73 -8.99
N SER A 140 -1.24 0.84 -9.97
CA SER A 140 -0.35 -0.30 -10.20
C SER A 140 0.95 0.20 -10.80
N HIS A 141 1.95 0.35 -9.92
CA HIS A 141 3.33 0.70 -10.29
C HIS A 141 3.96 -0.53 -10.96
N ASN A 142 4.75 -0.31 -12.03
CA ASN A 142 5.32 -1.38 -12.86
C ASN A 142 4.30 -2.45 -13.31
N ASP A 143 3.13 -2.05 -13.84
CA ASP A 143 1.99 -2.94 -14.11
C ASP A 143 2.26 -4.02 -15.18
N TYR A 144 3.28 -3.83 -16.01
CA TYR A 144 3.76 -4.81 -16.98
C TYR A 144 4.49 -6.01 -16.33
N LEU A 145 4.78 -5.96 -15.01
CA LEU A 145 5.32 -7.09 -14.22
C LEU A 145 4.23 -7.97 -13.59
N ARG A 146 2.94 -7.74 -13.90
CA ARG A 146 1.84 -8.63 -13.53
C ARG A 146 1.85 -9.88 -14.40
N ASN A 147 1.23 -10.98 -13.93
CA ASN A 147 1.00 -12.14 -14.79
C ASN A 147 0.01 -11.76 -15.91
N VAL A 148 -1.03 -10.99 -15.56
CA VAL A 148 -1.98 -10.39 -16.51
C VAL A 148 -1.99 -8.86 -16.35
N PRO A 149 -1.11 -8.13 -17.05
CA PRO A 149 -1.10 -6.66 -17.08
C PRO A 149 -2.48 -6.08 -17.44
N LEU A 150 -2.75 -4.86 -16.97
CA LEU A 150 -4.05 -4.19 -16.96
C LEU A 150 -5.14 -4.91 -16.14
N LEU A 151 -5.39 -6.19 -16.39
CA LEU A 151 -6.52 -6.94 -15.85
C LEU A 151 -6.36 -7.26 -14.36
N GLU A 152 -5.15 -7.58 -13.88
CA GLU A 152 -4.90 -7.72 -12.44
C GLU A 152 -5.15 -6.41 -11.67
N ALA A 153 -4.75 -5.26 -12.24
CA ALA A 153 -4.98 -3.96 -11.63
C ALA A 153 -6.48 -3.60 -11.56
N ILE A 154 -7.23 -3.79 -12.66
CA ILE A 154 -8.68 -3.59 -12.68
C ILE A 154 -9.37 -4.55 -11.70
N SER A 155 -9.02 -5.84 -11.72
CA SER A 155 -9.61 -6.84 -10.80
C SER A 155 -9.28 -6.58 -9.33
N ALA A 156 -8.16 -5.91 -9.03
CA ALA A 156 -7.82 -5.47 -7.68
C ALA A 156 -8.52 -4.17 -7.25
N GLY A 157 -9.16 -3.45 -8.18
CA GLY A 157 -9.79 -2.15 -7.94
C GLY A 157 -8.84 -0.95 -8.05
N CYS A 158 -7.77 -1.03 -8.85
CA CYS A 158 -6.88 0.11 -9.08
C CYS A 158 -7.23 0.84 -10.39
N PRO A 159 -7.79 2.07 -10.34
CA PRO A 159 -8.15 2.85 -11.51
C PRO A 159 -6.94 3.53 -12.18
N SER A 160 -5.71 3.03 -11.97
CA SER A 160 -4.52 3.53 -12.66
C SER A 160 -3.43 2.46 -12.75
N VAL A 161 -2.67 2.49 -13.85
CA VAL A 161 -1.58 1.56 -14.20
C VAL A 161 -0.41 2.33 -14.82
N GLU A 162 0.76 1.68 -14.92
CA GLU A 162 2.01 2.28 -15.41
C GLU A 162 2.70 1.38 -16.45
N ALA A 163 3.08 1.97 -17.59
CA ALA A 163 3.85 1.35 -18.65
C ALA A 163 5.21 2.04 -18.83
N ASP A 164 6.30 1.30 -18.59
CA ASP A 164 7.67 1.77 -18.80
C ASP A 164 8.05 1.60 -20.28
N VAL A 165 7.93 2.68 -21.08
CA VAL A 165 8.00 2.62 -22.54
C VAL A 165 9.39 2.93 -23.10
N TRP A 166 9.84 2.04 -23.98
CA TRP A 166 11.06 2.14 -24.78
C TRP A 166 10.71 2.19 -26.27
N ASN A 167 11.15 3.25 -26.94
CA ASN A 167 11.04 3.44 -28.37
C ASN A 167 12.23 2.77 -29.07
N GLU A 168 12.00 1.55 -29.58
CA GLU A 168 12.96 0.76 -30.35
C GLU A 168 12.33 0.34 -31.69
N ASP A 169 13.15 0.13 -32.71
CA ASP A 169 12.76 -0.21 -34.08
C ASP A 169 11.51 0.59 -34.55
N ASP A 170 10.41 -0.07 -34.91
CA ASP A 170 9.16 0.55 -35.39
C ASP A 170 8.05 0.70 -34.31
N ASP A 171 8.21 0.13 -33.11
CA ASP A 171 7.14 0.01 -32.07
C ASP A 171 7.50 0.72 -30.74
N LEU A 172 6.63 0.64 -29.74
CA LEU A 172 6.81 1.06 -28.35
C LEU A 172 6.76 -0.17 -27.44
N TYR A 173 7.92 -0.66 -27.03
CA TYR A 173 8.06 -1.81 -26.14
C TYR A 173 7.91 -1.40 -24.68
N VAL A 174 7.45 -2.32 -23.82
CA VAL A 174 7.23 -2.06 -22.39
C VAL A 174 8.06 -3.00 -21.53
N ALA A 175 8.98 -2.44 -20.73
CA ALA A 175 9.73 -3.18 -19.72
C ALA A 175 10.41 -2.25 -18.72
N HIS A 176 10.75 -2.75 -17.52
CA HIS A 176 11.47 -1.95 -16.51
C HIS A 176 12.86 -1.50 -16.99
N ARG A 177 13.56 -2.37 -17.73
CA ARG A 177 14.91 -2.14 -18.25
C ARG A 177 15.05 -2.67 -19.67
N HIS A 178 15.86 -1.98 -20.48
CA HIS A 178 16.12 -2.27 -21.89
C HIS A 178 16.48 -3.73 -22.21
N PHE A 179 17.18 -4.44 -21.32
CA PHE A 179 17.53 -5.85 -21.54
C PHE A 179 16.37 -6.84 -21.34
N GLN A 180 15.19 -6.35 -20.92
CA GLN A 180 13.97 -7.13 -20.68
C GLN A 180 12.91 -6.90 -21.77
N LEU A 181 13.25 -6.24 -22.89
CA LEU A 181 12.30 -5.99 -23.98
C LEU A 181 12.04 -7.28 -24.76
N GLU A 182 10.77 -7.64 -24.88
CA GLU A 182 10.30 -8.84 -25.59
C GLU A 182 9.42 -8.46 -26.78
N ALA A 183 9.53 -9.21 -27.88
CA ALA A 183 8.86 -8.90 -29.15
C ALA A 183 7.31 -8.85 -29.05
N ASN A 184 6.74 -9.47 -28.02
CA ASN A 184 5.31 -9.52 -27.70
C ASN A 184 4.87 -8.54 -26.60
N HIS A 185 5.78 -7.79 -25.97
CA HIS A 185 5.48 -6.86 -24.88
C HIS A 185 5.58 -5.41 -25.36
N THR A 186 4.52 -4.95 -26.02
CA THR A 186 4.37 -3.59 -26.56
C THR A 186 3.23 -2.85 -25.87
N LEU A 187 3.22 -1.53 -25.98
CA LEU A 187 2.14 -0.70 -25.42
C LEU A 187 0.78 -1.11 -26.03
N GLU A 188 0.76 -1.45 -27.32
CA GLU A 188 -0.42 -1.98 -27.98
C GLU A 188 -0.84 -3.35 -27.48
N SER A 189 0.08 -4.30 -27.27
CA SER A 189 -0.28 -5.67 -26.87
C SER A 189 -0.72 -5.76 -25.40
N LEU A 190 -0.10 -4.99 -24.50
CA LEU A 190 -0.35 -5.05 -23.06
C LEU A 190 -1.45 -4.09 -22.58
N TYR A 191 -1.69 -2.96 -23.28
CA TYR A 191 -2.62 -1.92 -22.81
C TYR A 191 -3.67 -1.54 -23.85
N ILE A 192 -3.29 -1.09 -25.05
CA ILE A 192 -4.28 -0.52 -26.00
C ILE A 192 -5.27 -1.59 -26.49
N ASN A 193 -4.80 -2.74 -26.97
CA ASN A 193 -5.68 -3.80 -27.46
C ASN A 193 -6.53 -4.45 -26.36
N PRO A 194 -6.00 -4.74 -25.15
CA PRO A 194 -6.81 -5.12 -24.00
C PRO A 194 -7.90 -4.09 -23.64
N LEU A 195 -7.61 -2.78 -23.65
CA LEU A 195 -8.61 -1.73 -23.42
C LEU A 195 -9.71 -1.73 -24.48
N LEU A 196 -9.35 -1.80 -25.77
CA LEU A 196 -10.34 -1.90 -26.86
C LEU A 196 -11.25 -3.12 -26.66
N GLY A 197 -10.69 -4.26 -26.25
CA GLY A 197 -11.41 -5.49 -25.93
C GLY A 197 -12.31 -5.41 -24.70
N ILE A 198 -12.01 -4.57 -23.71
CA ILE A 198 -12.91 -4.26 -22.58
C ILE A 198 -14.14 -3.50 -23.09
N PHE A 199 -13.92 -2.36 -23.75
CA PHE A 199 -15.02 -1.47 -24.14
C PHE A 199 -15.91 -2.06 -25.25
N ASP A 200 -15.36 -2.89 -26.15
CA ASP A 200 -16.18 -3.61 -27.13
C ASP A 200 -17.08 -4.65 -26.44
N ARG A 201 -16.57 -5.39 -25.46
CA ARG A 201 -17.40 -6.34 -24.71
C ARG A 201 -18.42 -5.67 -23.81
N GLN A 202 -18.11 -4.54 -23.18
CA GLN A 202 -19.14 -3.80 -22.43
C GLN A 202 -20.30 -3.43 -23.36
N ARG A 203 -20.02 -2.95 -24.58
CA ARG A 203 -21.04 -2.65 -25.59
C ARG A 203 -21.86 -3.89 -25.99
N ASP A 204 -21.21 -5.03 -26.19
CA ASP A 204 -21.88 -6.26 -26.64
C ASP A 204 -22.63 -6.99 -25.51
N THR A 205 -22.18 -6.87 -24.25
CA THR A 205 -22.69 -7.65 -23.11
C THR A 205 -23.90 -7.01 -22.44
N PHE A 206 -24.00 -5.68 -22.39
CA PHE A 206 -25.11 -4.98 -21.70
C PHE A 206 -26.42 -4.92 -22.51
N SER A 207 -26.88 -6.07 -22.98
CA SER A 207 -28.28 -6.33 -23.34
C SER A 207 -29.14 -6.37 -22.06
N CYS A 208 -29.28 -5.23 -21.39
CA CYS A 208 -30.23 -5.04 -20.28
C CYS A 208 -31.61 -5.55 -20.67
N GLY A 209 -32.26 -6.33 -19.79
CA GLY A 209 -33.52 -7.05 -20.06
C GLY A 209 -34.79 -6.18 -20.15
N ARG A 210 -34.78 -5.15 -21.00
CA ARG A 210 -35.91 -4.35 -21.47
C ARG A 210 -35.65 -3.96 -22.94
N GLU A 211 -36.64 -3.37 -23.61
CA GLU A 211 -36.55 -2.95 -25.02
C GLU A 211 -35.64 -1.72 -25.26
N MET A 212 -34.68 -1.45 -24.37
CA MET A 212 -33.79 -0.29 -24.41
C MET A 212 -32.42 -0.67 -23.82
N PRO A 213 -31.29 -0.49 -24.55
CA PRO A 213 -29.96 -0.82 -24.03
C PRO A 213 -29.54 0.15 -22.92
N CYS A 214 -28.94 -0.38 -21.84
CA CYS A 214 -28.27 0.46 -20.86
C CYS A 214 -26.99 1.05 -21.48
N HIS A 215 -26.67 2.31 -21.18
CA HIS A 215 -25.40 2.97 -21.56
C HIS A 215 -25.07 3.01 -23.06
N SER A 216 -26.05 2.78 -23.95
CA SER A 216 -26.04 3.48 -25.24
C SER A 216 -26.29 4.96 -24.93
N PRO A 217 -25.45 5.91 -25.37
CA PRO A 217 -25.63 7.33 -25.04
C PRO A 217 -27.02 7.81 -25.49
N SER A 218 -27.87 8.16 -24.53
CA SER A 218 -29.26 8.61 -24.76
C SER A 218 -29.29 9.97 -25.48
N THR A 219 -28.18 10.70 -25.39
CA THR A 219 -27.84 11.83 -26.25
C THR A 219 -26.37 11.73 -26.68
N VAL A 220 -25.98 12.49 -27.71
CA VAL A 220 -24.59 12.57 -28.21
C VAL A 220 -23.58 13.10 -27.16
N ASN A 221 -24.06 13.58 -26.01
CA ASN A 221 -23.29 14.31 -25.00
C ASN A 221 -23.09 13.53 -23.68
N GLU A 222 -23.58 12.29 -23.55
CA GLU A 222 -23.33 11.47 -22.36
C GLU A 222 -21.95 10.80 -22.44
N PRO A 223 -21.11 10.87 -21.39
CA PRO A 223 -19.78 10.26 -21.41
C PRO A 223 -19.89 8.72 -21.42
N LEU A 224 -18.93 8.08 -22.09
CA LEU A 224 -18.84 6.61 -22.10
C LEU A 224 -18.40 6.10 -20.71
N ALA A 225 -19.06 5.04 -20.23
CA ALA A 225 -18.77 4.44 -18.94
C ALA A 225 -17.35 3.85 -18.86
N GLY A 226 -16.75 3.95 -17.67
CA GLY A 226 -15.43 3.42 -17.34
C GLY A 226 -15.35 1.89 -17.25
N VAL A 227 -14.17 1.40 -16.88
CA VAL A 227 -13.88 -0.04 -16.77
C VAL A 227 -14.44 -0.70 -15.49
N PHE A 228 -15.05 0.07 -14.59
CA PHE A 228 -15.65 -0.39 -13.34
C PHE A 228 -17.17 -0.20 -13.41
N GLU A 229 -17.95 -1.27 -13.39
CA GLU A 229 -19.43 -1.19 -13.38
C GLU A 229 -19.95 -0.60 -12.05
N SER A 230 -19.16 -0.75 -10.98
CA SER A 230 -19.42 -0.24 -9.64
C SER A 230 -19.31 1.29 -9.49
N ASP A 231 -18.58 1.95 -10.39
CA ASP A 231 -18.34 3.39 -10.41
C ASP A 231 -18.06 3.80 -11.87
N PRO A 232 -19.10 3.85 -12.73
CA PRO A 232 -18.94 4.01 -14.18
C PRO A 232 -18.42 5.41 -14.57
N ASP A 233 -18.49 6.40 -13.68
CA ASP A 233 -17.89 7.72 -13.85
C ASP A 233 -16.37 7.71 -13.57
N ARG A 234 -15.78 6.57 -13.19
CA ARG A 234 -14.35 6.41 -12.93
C ARG A 234 -13.55 6.19 -14.22
N PRO A 235 -12.73 7.16 -14.67
CA PRO A 235 -11.76 6.88 -15.72
C PRO A 235 -10.66 5.94 -15.21
N LEU A 236 -10.18 5.05 -16.07
CA LEU A 236 -8.89 4.39 -15.89
C LEU A 236 -7.77 5.35 -16.34
N VAL A 237 -6.72 5.48 -15.54
CA VAL A 237 -5.57 6.34 -15.88
C VAL A 237 -4.36 5.50 -16.26
N VAL A 238 -4.01 5.49 -17.55
CA VAL A 238 -2.79 4.84 -18.06
C VAL A 238 -1.65 5.85 -18.01
N LEU A 239 -0.68 5.58 -17.15
CA LEU A 239 0.56 6.34 -17.06
C LEU A 239 1.60 5.73 -18.00
N ILE A 240 2.32 6.57 -18.75
CA ILE A 240 3.30 6.14 -19.75
C ILE A 240 4.62 6.85 -19.44
N ASP A 241 5.59 6.11 -18.90
CA ASP A 241 6.93 6.63 -18.57
C ASP A 241 7.85 6.47 -19.78
N PHE A 242 8.26 7.59 -20.36
CA PHE A 242 9.17 7.60 -21.51
C PHE A 242 10.61 7.38 -21.02
N LYS A 243 11.12 6.14 -21.16
CA LYS A 243 12.52 5.80 -20.80
C LYS A 243 13.55 6.18 -21.87
N THR A 244 13.09 6.58 -23.05
CA THR A 244 13.88 6.84 -24.28
C THR A 244 13.70 8.29 -24.76
N GLU A 245 14.11 8.65 -25.98
CA GLU A 245 14.01 10.04 -26.48
C GLU A 245 12.55 10.49 -26.62
N GLY A 246 12.22 11.69 -26.11
CA GLY A 246 10.86 12.12 -25.91
C GLY A 246 10.04 12.36 -27.19
N ASN A 247 10.62 13.00 -28.21
CA ASN A 247 9.90 13.41 -29.41
C ASN A 247 9.55 12.22 -30.32
N ALA A 248 10.50 11.34 -30.59
CA ALA A 248 10.27 10.15 -31.39
C ALA A 248 9.30 9.17 -30.69
N THR A 249 9.35 9.09 -29.36
CA THR A 249 8.39 8.31 -28.56
C THR A 249 6.99 8.93 -28.63
N TRP A 250 6.88 10.25 -28.57
CA TRP A 250 5.63 11.00 -28.71
C TRP A 250 4.96 10.76 -30.09
N GLU A 251 5.71 10.81 -31.19
CA GLU A 251 5.18 10.56 -32.54
C GLU A 251 4.73 9.11 -32.78
N LYS A 252 5.33 8.13 -32.09
CA LYS A 252 4.79 6.76 -32.04
C LYS A 252 3.52 6.69 -31.18
N LEU A 253 3.54 7.24 -29.96
CA LEU A 253 2.40 7.19 -29.03
C LEU A 253 1.14 7.81 -29.65
N GLN A 254 1.27 8.96 -30.30
CA GLN A 254 0.15 9.66 -30.93
C GLN A 254 -0.52 8.86 -32.06
N ARG A 255 0.20 7.90 -32.68
CA ARG A 255 -0.35 6.92 -33.61
C ARG A 255 -1.02 5.75 -32.89
N GLN A 256 -0.41 5.20 -31.83
CA GLN A 256 -0.96 4.05 -31.08
C GLN A 256 -2.22 4.39 -30.26
N LEU A 257 -2.42 5.67 -29.90
CA LEU A 257 -3.66 6.14 -29.25
C LEU A 257 -4.85 6.33 -30.22
N GLU A 258 -4.60 6.35 -31.53
CA GLU A 258 -5.60 6.61 -32.56
C GLU A 258 -6.84 5.66 -32.53
N PRO A 259 -6.71 4.35 -32.23
CA PRO A 259 -7.88 3.48 -32.08
C PRO A 259 -8.80 3.85 -30.90
N LEU A 260 -8.24 4.35 -29.79
CA LEU A 260 -9.01 4.84 -28.64
C LEU A 260 -9.66 6.19 -28.95
N ARG A 261 -8.90 7.08 -29.61
CA ARG A 261 -9.34 8.41 -30.07
C ARG A 261 -10.56 8.32 -31.00
N ARG A 262 -10.50 7.49 -32.04
CA ARG A 262 -11.62 7.27 -33.00
C ARG A 262 -12.90 6.73 -32.36
N ARG A 263 -12.80 6.17 -31.16
CA ARG A 263 -13.91 5.62 -30.37
C ARG A 263 -14.39 6.56 -29.26
N ASN A 264 -13.84 7.78 -29.17
CA ASN A 264 -14.09 8.76 -28.11
C ASN A 264 -13.82 8.23 -26.69
N LEU A 265 -12.88 7.27 -26.55
CA LEU A 265 -12.56 6.65 -25.25
C LEU A 265 -11.61 7.50 -24.39
N LEU A 266 -10.97 8.53 -24.97
CA LEU A 266 -9.98 9.36 -24.31
C LEU A 266 -10.58 10.65 -23.73
N THR A 267 -10.34 10.89 -22.44
CA THR A 267 -10.44 12.23 -21.84
C THR A 267 -9.50 13.18 -22.58
N HIS A 268 -9.98 14.35 -22.98
CA HIS A 268 -9.20 15.27 -23.81
C HIS A 268 -9.55 16.75 -23.57
N PHE A 269 -8.58 17.63 -23.78
CA PHE A 269 -8.79 19.08 -23.92
C PHE A 269 -9.30 19.40 -25.33
N ASN A 270 -10.39 20.14 -25.44
CA ASN A 270 -11.04 20.53 -26.71
C ASN A 270 -10.70 21.96 -27.17
N GLY A 271 -9.61 22.55 -26.65
CA GLY A 271 -9.26 23.96 -26.87
C GLY A 271 -9.90 24.94 -25.89
N THR A 272 -10.91 24.53 -25.10
CA THR A 272 -11.59 25.39 -24.11
C THR A 272 -11.76 24.75 -22.73
N ALA A 273 -12.00 23.44 -22.67
CA ALA A 273 -12.26 22.69 -21.45
C ALA A 273 -11.79 21.23 -21.60
N ILE A 274 -11.76 20.49 -20.48
CA ILE A 274 -11.59 19.04 -20.49
C ILE A 274 -12.95 18.37 -20.72
N VAL A 275 -12.99 17.53 -21.76
CA VAL A 275 -14.09 16.59 -22.06
C VAL A 275 -13.74 15.25 -21.41
N PRO A 276 -14.52 14.76 -20.44
CA PRO A 276 -14.29 13.46 -19.81
C PRO A 276 -14.47 12.29 -20.79
N GLY A 277 -13.65 11.25 -20.63
CA GLY A 277 -13.76 9.97 -21.30
C GLY A 277 -13.21 8.84 -20.41
N PRO A 278 -13.58 7.57 -20.65
CA PRO A 278 -13.32 6.46 -19.73
C PRO A 278 -11.84 6.09 -19.56
N VAL A 279 -10.94 6.61 -20.40
CA VAL A 279 -9.49 6.49 -20.27
C VAL A 279 -8.86 7.89 -20.20
N VAL A 280 -7.88 8.07 -19.30
CA VAL A 280 -6.98 9.23 -19.25
C VAL A 280 -5.56 8.73 -19.55
N ILE A 281 -4.86 9.37 -20.49
CA ILE A 281 -3.45 9.08 -20.75
C ILE A 281 -2.59 10.16 -20.08
N VAL A 282 -1.56 9.75 -19.33
CA VAL A 282 -0.62 10.66 -18.68
C VAL A 282 0.82 10.29 -19.02
N GLY A 283 1.54 11.19 -19.68
CA GLY A 283 2.97 11.02 -19.96
C GLY A 283 3.84 11.48 -18.79
N THR A 284 4.82 10.66 -18.41
CA THR A 284 5.86 10.97 -17.43
C THR A 284 7.26 10.62 -17.98
N GLY A 285 8.31 10.66 -17.16
CA GLY A 285 9.68 10.40 -17.60
C GLY A 285 10.19 11.47 -18.57
N ASN A 286 10.76 11.05 -19.71
CA ASN A 286 11.24 11.96 -20.77
C ASN A 286 10.12 12.54 -21.64
N THR A 287 8.87 12.60 -21.17
CA THR A 287 7.73 13.13 -21.94
C THR A 287 7.94 14.61 -22.31
N PRO A 288 7.88 15.00 -23.59
CA PRO A 288 8.05 16.39 -24.02
C PRO A 288 6.83 17.24 -23.66
N PHE A 289 6.95 18.04 -22.59
CA PHE A 289 5.88 18.93 -22.11
C PHE A 289 5.48 19.98 -23.15
N ASP A 290 6.43 20.49 -23.92
CA ASP A 290 6.19 21.40 -25.03
C ASP A 290 5.26 20.76 -26.07
N LYS A 291 5.50 19.50 -26.46
CA LYS A 291 4.62 18.74 -27.37
C LYS A 291 3.23 18.45 -26.82
N ILE A 292 3.08 18.28 -25.51
CA ILE A 292 1.75 18.30 -24.89
C ILE A 292 1.09 19.67 -25.13
N THR A 293 1.76 20.76 -24.80
CA THR A 293 1.17 22.12 -24.90
C THR A 293 1.08 22.73 -26.31
N GLU A 294 1.75 22.14 -27.31
CA GLU A 294 1.85 22.66 -28.69
C GLU A 294 0.48 22.84 -29.36
N ASN A 295 -0.43 21.88 -29.20
CA ASN A 295 -1.77 21.96 -29.75
C ASN A 295 -2.75 22.64 -28.78
N ASN A 296 -3.37 23.74 -29.22
CA ASN A 296 -4.37 24.49 -28.45
C ASN A 296 -5.82 24.28 -28.91
N THR A 297 -6.09 23.28 -29.77
CA THR A 297 -7.45 22.90 -30.18
C THR A 297 -7.82 21.46 -29.80
N TYR A 298 -6.85 20.55 -29.69
CA TYR A 298 -7.09 19.17 -29.24
C TYR A 298 -5.86 18.57 -28.53
N ARG A 299 -6.05 17.97 -27.34
CA ARG A 299 -5.01 17.20 -26.62
C ARG A 299 -5.62 16.06 -25.82
N ASP A 300 -5.14 14.83 -25.96
CA ASP A 300 -5.63 13.63 -25.25
C ASP A 300 -4.58 12.94 -24.37
N VAL A 301 -3.39 13.54 -24.26
CA VAL A 301 -2.34 13.15 -23.31
C VAL A 301 -2.07 14.32 -22.37
N PHE A 302 -2.09 14.04 -21.08
CA PHE A 302 -1.78 14.98 -20.00
C PHE A 302 -0.37 14.75 -19.49
N TYR A 303 0.21 15.73 -18.79
CA TYR A 303 1.53 15.63 -18.18
C TYR A 303 1.47 15.25 -16.70
N ASP A 304 2.44 14.47 -16.24
CA ASP A 304 2.72 14.21 -14.82
C ASP A 304 3.65 15.30 -14.25
N ALA A 305 3.09 16.24 -13.48
CA ALA A 305 3.84 17.39 -12.99
C ALA A 305 4.82 17.00 -11.84
N PRO A 306 6.00 17.66 -11.73
CA PRO A 306 6.97 17.38 -10.66
C PRO A 306 6.48 17.92 -9.32
N LEU A 307 5.81 17.07 -8.53
CA LEU A 307 5.14 17.40 -7.27
C LEU A 307 6.07 18.05 -6.24
N ASP A 308 7.36 17.72 -6.26
CA ASP A 308 8.36 18.29 -5.35
C ASP A 308 8.66 19.77 -5.63
N LEU A 309 8.39 20.25 -6.85
CA LEU A 309 8.47 21.66 -7.24
C LEU A 309 7.13 22.41 -7.05
N LEU A 310 6.05 21.73 -6.66
CA LEU A 310 4.73 22.31 -6.40
C LEU A 310 4.46 22.53 -4.91
N ALA A 311 5.49 22.64 -4.08
CA ALA A 311 5.32 22.81 -2.64
C ALA A 311 4.80 24.22 -2.30
N ASP A 312 3.54 24.34 -1.87
CA ASP A 312 2.98 25.62 -1.40
C ASP A 312 3.58 26.03 -0.05
N THR A 313 4.58 26.91 -0.10
CA THR A 313 5.30 27.42 1.07
C THR A 313 4.56 28.55 1.82
N SER A 314 3.43 29.04 1.28
CA SER A 314 2.75 30.23 1.81
C SER A 314 2.02 30.00 3.14
N GLN A 315 1.76 28.75 3.51
CA GLN A 315 1.09 28.36 4.75
C GLN A 315 1.90 27.36 5.58
N ILE A 316 2.10 27.68 6.86
CA ILE A 316 2.59 26.72 7.85
C ILE A 316 1.40 25.87 8.31
N TRP A 317 1.47 24.55 8.13
CA TRP A 317 0.36 23.65 8.43
C TRP A 317 0.31 23.32 9.93
N PRO A 318 -0.85 23.44 10.60
CA PRO A 318 -0.95 23.15 12.03
C PRO A 318 -0.57 21.70 12.32
N ASN A 319 0.30 21.50 13.31
CA ASN A 319 0.66 20.17 13.80
C ASN A 319 -0.50 19.60 14.64
N PRO A 320 -1.20 18.52 14.21
CA PRO A 320 -2.33 17.98 14.95
C PRO A 320 -1.94 17.45 16.34
N ASN A 321 -0.66 17.09 16.53
CA ASN A 321 -0.13 16.65 17.82
C ASN A 321 0.22 17.83 18.77
N ARG A 322 0.09 19.09 18.32
CA ARG A 322 0.31 20.29 19.15
C ARG A 322 -0.98 20.83 19.76
N ALA A 323 -2.12 20.63 19.08
CA ALA A 323 -3.44 21.12 19.50
C ALA A 323 -4.01 20.47 20.80
N GLN A 324 -3.27 19.53 21.41
CA GLN A 324 -3.62 18.93 22.71
C GLN A 324 -2.79 19.50 23.88
N ALA A 325 -1.95 20.51 23.66
CA ALA A 325 -1.09 21.10 24.68
C ALA A 325 -1.70 22.30 25.44
N GLU A 326 -2.91 22.74 25.08
CA GLU A 326 -3.53 23.98 25.59
C GLU A 326 -4.52 23.70 26.74
N SER A 327 -4.01 23.30 27.91
CA SER A 327 -4.79 23.23 29.16
C SER A 327 -4.00 23.47 30.44
N SER A 328 -3.03 24.40 30.42
CA SER A 328 -2.38 24.96 31.61
C SER A 328 -2.14 26.47 31.47
N HIS A 329 -2.10 27.19 32.60
CA HIS A 329 -2.28 28.64 32.65
C HIS A 329 -1.05 29.51 32.32
N MET A 330 -1.33 30.65 31.66
CA MET A 330 -0.61 31.94 31.69
C MET A 330 0.81 32.03 31.08
N PRO A 331 1.29 33.25 30.72
CA PRO A 331 0.58 34.54 30.60
C PRO A 331 0.61 35.13 29.18
N ASP A 332 -0.15 36.21 28.96
CA ASP A 332 -0.09 37.02 27.74
C ASP A 332 1.26 37.76 27.61
N ASN A 333 2.22 37.21 26.84
CA ASN A 333 3.26 37.96 26.10
C ASN A 333 4.15 37.01 25.26
N CYS A 334 3.66 36.60 24.08
CA CYS A 334 4.44 35.85 23.07
C CYS A 334 4.12 36.33 21.63
N ILE A 335 4.32 37.63 21.37
CA ILE A 335 4.61 38.11 20.01
C ILE A 335 6.12 37.91 19.79
N GLU A 336 6.51 37.46 18.59
CA GLU A 336 7.84 36.91 18.24
C GLU A 336 8.17 35.61 19.02
N GLN A 337 8.34 34.44 18.41
CA GLN A 337 9.14 34.14 17.21
C GLN A 337 8.59 32.92 16.46
N GLY A 338 8.42 33.05 15.13
CA GLY A 338 8.22 31.90 14.26
C GLY A 338 9.51 31.10 14.14
N VAL A 339 9.53 29.86 14.65
CA VAL A 339 10.70 28.96 14.59
C VAL A 339 10.85 28.39 13.18
N LEU A 340 11.43 29.20 12.30
CA LEU A 340 11.82 28.85 10.94
C LEU A 340 13.16 28.06 10.97
N PRO A 341 13.29 26.90 10.29
CA PRO A 341 14.49 26.05 10.31
C PRO A 341 15.84 26.77 10.14
N SER A 342 16.61 26.81 11.23
CA SER A 342 17.79 27.66 11.34
C SER A 342 19.05 27.10 10.68
N SER A 343 19.22 27.32 9.37
CA SER A 343 20.52 27.72 8.76
C SER A 343 20.49 27.79 7.23
N ILE A 344 19.78 26.86 6.57
CA ILE A 344 19.84 26.69 5.11
C ILE A 344 18.84 27.61 4.38
N GLU A 345 17.59 27.65 4.85
CA GLU A 345 16.47 28.33 4.16
C GLU A 345 16.71 29.82 3.89
N ARG A 346 17.38 30.54 4.82
CA ARG A 346 17.65 31.98 4.68
C ARG A 346 18.47 32.36 3.43
N ARG A 347 19.12 31.40 2.77
CA ARG A 347 19.83 31.60 1.50
C ARG A 347 19.08 31.06 0.26
N GLN A 348 18.06 30.22 0.45
CA GLN A 348 17.20 29.70 -0.63
C GLN A 348 15.94 30.55 -0.83
N VAL A 349 15.23 30.93 0.24
CA VAL A 349 13.93 31.63 0.17
C VAL A 349 13.98 32.90 -0.70
N ARG A 350 15.06 33.69 -0.66
CA ARG A 350 15.18 34.89 -1.50
C ARG A 350 15.38 34.63 -3.00
N THR A 351 15.74 33.41 -3.39
CA THR A 351 15.94 33.00 -4.78
C THR A 351 14.74 32.20 -5.31
N TYR A 352 14.11 31.40 -4.45
CA TYR A 352 12.98 30.53 -4.81
C TYR A 352 11.72 31.31 -5.18
N ASN A 353 11.38 32.38 -4.43
CA ASN A 353 10.16 33.18 -4.62
C ASN A 353 9.99 33.81 -6.03
N VAL A 354 11.01 33.79 -6.90
CA VAL A 354 10.96 34.31 -8.28
C VAL A 354 10.75 33.20 -9.33
N GLU A 355 11.04 31.95 -8.98
CA GLU A 355 10.81 30.78 -9.85
C GLU A 355 9.56 30.00 -9.44
N GLU A 356 9.18 30.02 -8.16
CA GLU A 356 7.96 29.39 -7.61
C GLU A 356 6.69 29.86 -8.34
N SER A 357 6.57 31.16 -8.64
CA SER A 357 5.49 31.70 -9.49
C SER A 357 5.54 31.16 -10.92
N LYS A 358 6.72 31.06 -11.55
CA LYS A 358 6.86 30.56 -12.94
C LYS A 358 6.53 29.07 -13.05
N VAL A 359 6.79 28.28 -12.00
CA VAL A 359 6.42 26.87 -11.96
C VAL A 359 4.91 26.71 -11.78
N SER A 360 4.29 27.54 -10.92
CA SER A 360 2.83 27.58 -10.73
C SER A 360 2.07 27.95 -12.00
N ASP A 361 2.60 28.84 -12.85
CA ASP A 361 1.96 29.23 -14.12
C ASP A 361 2.09 28.13 -15.21
N LYS A 362 3.05 27.21 -15.08
CA LYS A 362 3.34 26.19 -16.11
C LYS A 362 2.32 25.06 -16.12
N TYR A 363 1.97 24.52 -14.96
CA TYR A 363 1.15 23.29 -14.83
C TYR A 363 -0.25 23.62 -14.31
N ASN A 364 -1.28 23.04 -14.93
CA ASN A 364 -2.68 23.21 -14.52
C ASN A 364 -3.55 22.08 -15.09
N SER A 365 -4.80 21.97 -14.64
CA SER A 365 -5.76 20.94 -15.06
C SER A 365 -6.09 20.86 -16.57
N HIS A 366 -5.63 21.80 -17.41
CA HIS A 366 -5.76 21.72 -18.88
C HIS A 366 -4.52 21.16 -19.60
N ASN A 367 -3.42 20.89 -18.90
CA ASN A 367 -2.20 20.30 -19.46
C ASN A 367 -1.56 19.20 -18.59
N SER A 368 -1.87 19.15 -17.29
CA SER A 368 -1.45 18.11 -16.34
C SER A 368 -2.66 17.45 -15.69
N TYR A 369 -2.47 16.21 -15.21
CA TYR A 369 -3.50 15.44 -14.51
C TYR A 369 -3.01 14.93 -13.15
N TYR A 370 -1.85 14.28 -13.13
CA TYR A 370 -1.12 13.97 -11.91
C TYR A 370 -0.07 15.03 -11.60
N ALA A 371 0.33 15.06 -10.33
CA ALA A 371 1.63 15.52 -9.90
C ALA A 371 2.29 14.40 -9.08
N SER A 372 3.47 13.95 -9.50
CA SER A 372 4.21 12.84 -8.89
C SER A 372 5.56 13.28 -8.35
N ALA A 373 6.01 12.65 -7.26
CA ALA A 373 7.40 12.77 -6.79
C ALA A 373 7.94 11.46 -6.20
N HIS A 374 9.24 11.23 -6.40
CA HIS A 374 9.97 10.15 -5.74
C HIS A 374 10.07 10.47 -4.24
N PHE A 375 9.44 9.65 -3.40
CA PHE A 375 9.26 9.90 -1.97
C PHE A 375 10.58 10.22 -1.23
N LYS A 376 11.61 9.38 -1.39
CA LYS A 376 12.95 9.57 -0.79
C LYS A 376 13.65 10.87 -1.23
N LYS A 377 13.37 11.40 -2.42
CA LYS A 377 13.95 12.66 -2.93
C LYS A 377 13.21 13.88 -2.36
N ALA A 378 11.88 13.87 -2.39
CA ALA A 378 11.02 14.98 -1.95
C ALA A 378 10.93 15.12 -0.42
N VAL A 379 10.82 13.99 0.29
CA VAL A 379 10.55 13.91 1.74
C VAL A 379 11.80 13.49 2.54
N GLY A 380 12.79 12.88 1.89
CA GLY A 380 14.01 12.40 2.54
C GLY A 380 13.87 11.00 3.16
N HIS A 381 14.81 10.65 4.04
CA HIS A 381 14.85 9.35 4.71
C HIS A 381 13.92 9.32 5.93
N VAL A 382 13.23 8.20 6.17
CA VAL A 382 12.37 8.00 7.35
C VAL A 382 13.08 7.10 8.35
N TRP A 383 13.37 7.64 9.54
CA TRP A 383 14.06 6.92 10.62
C TRP A 383 13.08 6.54 11.74
N GLY A 384 13.30 5.39 12.39
CA GLY A 384 12.52 4.98 13.57
C GLY A 384 11.01 4.83 13.36
N SER A 385 10.58 4.55 12.13
CA SER A 385 9.17 4.40 11.74
C SER A 385 8.27 5.61 12.05
N ARG A 386 8.83 6.83 11.99
CA ARG A 386 8.09 8.09 12.15
C ARG A 386 8.60 9.14 11.17
N LEU A 387 7.68 9.84 10.52
CA LEU A 387 8.00 11.07 9.78
C LEU A 387 8.26 12.21 10.77
N SER A 388 9.27 13.04 10.51
CA SER A 388 9.51 14.27 11.27
C SER A 388 8.41 15.31 10.99
N GLN A 389 8.30 16.33 11.85
CA GLN A 389 7.36 17.43 11.59
C GLN A 389 7.69 18.17 10.28
N GLU A 390 8.97 18.39 9.98
CA GLU A 390 9.41 18.98 8.72
C GLU A 390 9.00 18.13 7.50
N GLN A 391 9.11 16.80 7.61
CA GLN A 391 8.69 15.87 6.55
C GLN A 391 7.17 15.92 6.34
N LEU A 392 6.39 16.05 7.41
CA LEU A 392 4.94 16.26 7.32
C LEU A 392 4.59 17.62 6.70
N GLN A 393 5.32 18.70 7.01
CA GLN A 393 5.14 20.01 6.35
C GLN A 393 5.42 19.92 4.85
N ARG A 394 6.53 19.28 4.45
CA ARG A 394 6.90 19.07 3.04
C ARG A 394 5.79 18.31 2.28
N ILE A 395 5.30 17.20 2.83
CA ILE A 395 4.19 16.41 2.24
C ILE A 395 2.94 17.28 2.04
N ARG A 396 2.56 18.07 3.05
CA ARG A 396 1.35 18.91 3.01
C ARG A 396 1.45 20.05 2.01
N ALA A 397 2.57 20.77 1.99
CA ALA A 397 2.83 21.84 1.03
C ALA A 397 2.76 21.31 -0.41
N GLN A 398 3.37 20.15 -0.68
CA GLN A 398 3.38 19.49 -1.99
C GLN A 398 1.96 19.06 -2.42
N ILE A 399 1.23 18.34 -1.56
CA ILE A 399 -0.16 17.94 -1.85
C ILE A 399 -1.05 19.17 -2.08
N HIS A 400 -0.94 20.20 -1.23
CA HIS A 400 -1.77 21.41 -1.36
C HIS A 400 -1.50 22.20 -2.64
N GLY A 401 -0.24 22.38 -3.04
CA GLY A 401 0.08 23.09 -4.28
C GLY A 401 -0.36 22.34 -5.53
N ALA A 402 -0.29 21.00 -5.54
CA ALA A 402 -0.91 20.19 -6.59
C ALA A 402 -2.44 20.38 -6.63
N HIS A 403 -3.11 20.30 -5.48
CA HIS A 403 -4.56 20.51 -5.37
C HIS A 403 -5.00 21.92 -5.80
N ARG A 404 -4.21 22.96 -5.48
CA ARG A 404 -4.43 24.34 -5.94
C ARG A 404 -4.39 24.50 -7.47
N LEU A 405 -3.65 23.65 -8.16
CA LEU A 405 -3.56 23.61 -9.63
C LEU A 405 -4.58 22.64 -10.28
N GLY A 406 -5.43 22.01 -9.46
CA GLY A 406 -6.39 20.99 -9.90
C GLY A 406 -5.77 19.62 -10.19
N LEU A 407 -4.53 19.39 -9.76
CA LEU A 407 -3.76 18.17 -10.05
C LEU A 407 -3.87 17.17 -8.91
N LYS A 408 -3.81 15.88 -9.26
CA LYS A 408 -3.89 14.76 -8.30
C LYS A 408 -2.50 14.40 -7.79
N ALA A 409 -2.28 14.44 -6.48
CA ALA A 409 -0.97 14.16 -5.89
C ALA A 409 -0.72 12.64 -5.74
N ARG A 410 0.47 12.14 -6.12
CA ARG A 410 0.97 10.80 -5.79
C ARG A 410 2.46 10.80 -5.44
N TYR A 411 2.91 9.77 -4.72
CA TYR A 411 4.33 9.52 -4.45
C TYR A 411 4.72 8.12 -4.92
N PHE A 412 5.87 8.00 -5.59
CA PHE A 412 6.47 6.74 -6.03
C PHE A 412 7.77 6.43 -5.29
N SER A 413 8.25 5.19 -5.40
CA SER A 413 9.37 4.63 -4.62
C SER A 413 9.24 4.91 -3.11
N VAL A 414 8.04 4.63 -2.57
CA VAL A 414 7.78 4.62 -1.11
C VAL A 414 8.40 3.36 -0.47
N PRO A 415 8.77 3.36 0.83
CA PRO A 415 9.49 2.23 1.41
C PRO A 415 8.67 0.93 1.43
N ALA A 416 9.00 -0.04 0.58
CA ALA A 416 8.30 -1.32 0.48
C ALA A 416 8.54 -2.23 1.71
N TRP A 417 9.73 -2.17 2.31
CA TRP A 417 10.12 -2.93 3.50
C TRP A 417 10.72 -2.01 4.59
N PRO A 418 10.54 -2.31 5.89
CA PRO A 418 9.66 -3.33 6.46
C PRO A 418 8.19 -3.00 6.27
N VAL A 419 7.34 -4.04 6.17
CA VAL A 419 5.88 -3.89 5.92
C VAL A 419 5.20 -2.97 6.93
N GLY A 420 5.67 -2.92 8.19
CA GLY A 420 5.17 -1.96 9.19
C GLY A 420 5.47 -0.50 8.86
N LEU A 421 6.63 -0.21 8.25
CA LEU A 421 6.97 1.12 7.75
C LEU A 421 6.14 1.45 6.49
N ARG A 422 6.05 0.53 5.52
CA ARG A 422 5.23 0.69 4.31
C ARG A 422 3.79 1.06 4.65
N ASN A 423 3.15 0.24 5.50
CA ASN A 423 1.79 0.44 5.98
C ASN A 423 1.62 1.78 6.74
N HIS A 424 2.64 2.22 7.48
CA HIS A 424 2.63 3.52 8.15
C HIS A 424 2.70 4.68 7.14
N ILE A 425 3.58 4.62 6.14
CA ILE A 425 3.70 5.65 5.10
C ILE A 425 2.43 5.73 4.24
N TRP A 426 1.88 4.60 3.79
CA TRP A 426 0.59 4.55 3.08
C TRP A 426 -0.54 5.19 3.92
N HIS A 427 -0.63 4.86 5.21
CA HIS A 427 -1.62 5.45 6.11
C HIS A 427 -1.44 6.97 6.28
N ILE A 428 -0.21 7.45 6.48
CA ILE A 428 0.05 8.89 6.61
C ILE A 428 -0.24 9.63 5.31
N LEU A 429 0.24 9.17 4.16
CA LEU A 429 -0.02 9.81 2.86
C LEU A 429 -1.54 9.88 2.57
N THR A 430 -2.28 8.82 2.86
CA THR A 430 -3.75 8.81 2.74
C THR A 430 -4.42 9.83 3.68
N ARG A 431 -3.88 10.00 4.90
CA ARG A 431 -4.39 10.95 5.91
C ARG A 431 -4.07 12.41 5.57
N GLU A 432 -2.89 12.69 5.02
CA GLU A 432 -2.50 14.04 4.58
C GLU A 432 -3.10 14.44 3.22
N GLY A 433 -3.88 13.55 2.58
CA GLY A 433 -4.72 13.89 1.43
C GLY A 433 -4.22 13.43 0.06
N VAL A 434 -3.29 12.47 -0.03
CA VAL A 434 -2.84 11.92 -1.32
C VAL A 434 -4.04 11.35 -2.12
N ASP A 435 -4.07 11.62 -3.43
CA ASP A 435 -5.14 11.15 -4.32
C ASP A 435 -4.99 9.67 -4.63
N VAL A 436 -3.75 9.23 -4.88
CA VAL A 436 -3.44 7.86 -5.30
C VAL A 436 -2.11 7.40 -4.69
N LEU A 437 -2.06 6.16 -4.21
CA LEU A 437 -0.83 5.49 -3.79
C LEU A 437 -0.27 4.66 -4.94
N SER A 438 1.00 4.88 -5.30
CA SER A 438 1.76 3.93 -6.12
C SER A 438 2.04 2.67 -5.31
N VAL A 439 1.64 1.50 -5.81
CA VAL A 439 1.75 0.23 -5.07
C VAL A 439 2.14 -0.94 -5.97
N ASP A 440 3.09 -1.72 -5.48
CA ASP A 440 3.61 -2.92 -6.16
C ASP A 440 2.78 -4.16 -5.75
N ASP A 441 2.39 -4.25 -4.46
CA ASP A 441 1.48 -5.29 -3.95
C ASP A 441 0.03 -4.78 -3.91
N LEU A 442 -0.68 -4.98 -5.03
CA LEU A 442 -2.10 -4.64 -5.19
C LEU A 442 -2.95 -5.23 -4.06
N ARG A 443 -2.74 -6.50 -3.70
CA ARG A 443 -3.59 -7.21 -2.75
C ARG A 443 -3.44 -6.68 -1.33
N GLN A 444 -2.23 -6.36 -0.89
CA GLN A 444 -1.99 -5.71 0.40
C GLN A 444 -2.44 -4.24 0.41
N ALA A 445 -2.45 -3.56 -0.74
CA ALA A 445 -3.00 -2.22 -0.86
C ALA A 445 -4.54 -2.22 -0.77
N THR A 446 -5.23 -3.06 -1.54
CA THR A 446 -6.68 -2.96 -1.74
C THR A 446 -7.50 -3.70 -0.69
N THR A 447 -6.97 -4.79 -0.10
CA THR A 447 -7.77 -5.68 0.78
C THR A 447 -7.45 -5.61 2.28
N TRP A 448 -6.42 -4.86 2.73
CA TRP A 448 -5.94 -4.91 4.13
C TRP A 448 -6.17 -3.59 4.89
N ASP A 449 -6.72 -3.70 6.11
CA ASP A 449 -6.72 -2.59 7.08
C ASP A 449 -5.30 -2.39 7.65
N TRP A 450 -4.51 -1.52 7.01
CA TRP A 450 -3.12 -1.22 7.35
C TRP A 450 -2.90 -0.82 8.82
N ARG A 451 -3.94 -0.29 9.49
CA ARG A 451 -3.89 0.12 10.91
C ARG A 451 -3.77 -1.07 11.87
N LYS A 452 -4.24 -2.25 11.45
CA LYS A 452 -4.28 -3.48 12.28
C LYS A 452 -3.03 -4.36 12.14
N LYS A 453 -2.31 -4.26 11.02
CA LYS A 453 -1.10 -5.06 10.73
C LYS A 453 0.17 -4.23 10.90
N LYS A 454 0.58 -4.09 12.17
CA LYS A 454 1.98 -3.80 12.50
C LYS A 454 2.79 -5.10 12.41
N GLY A 455 4.07 -5.00 12.01
CA GLY A 455 4.95 -6.16 11.91
C GLY A 455 5.44 -6.62 13.29
N LEU A 456 6.05 -7.81 13.38
CA LEU A 456 6.50 -8.41 14.65
C LEU A 456 7.57 -7.60 15.45
N PHE A 457 7.99 -6.46 14.91
CA PHE A 457 8.99 -5.55 15.49
C PHE A 457 8.46 -4.10 15.68
N PHE A 458 7.15 -3.83 15.50
CA PHE A 458 6.56 -2.47 15.43
C PHE A 458 5.14 -2.35 16.04
#